data_AF-E2AZY1-F1
#
_entry.id   AF-E2AZY1-F1
#
_cell.length_a   1.000
_cell.length_b   1.000
_cell.length_c   1.000
_cell.angle_alpha   90.00
_cell.angle_beta   90.00
_cell.angle_gamma   90.00
#
_symmetry.space_group_name_H-M   'P 1'
#
loop_
_entity.id
_entity.type
_entity.pdbx_description
1 polymer ?
#
loop_
_entity_poly.entity_id
_entity_poly.type
_entity_poly.pdbx_seq_one_letter_code
_entity_poly.pdbx_strand_id
1 'polypeptide(L)' 'EMIDKLAVYYGLAICRHADSAEAMESAIWATYNHYSSTDEAPHHEKCPPGSDSWCEWQ' A
#
# COMPACT_ATOMS: atom_id res chain seq x y z
N GLU A 1 5.01 -5.28 -14.41
CA GLU A 1 5.14 -3.86 -13.98
C GLU A 1 4.21 -3.51 -12.81
N MET A 2 2.87 -3.55 -12.95
CA MET A 2 1.93 -3.31 -11.82
C MET A 2 1.53 -4.59 -11.08
N ILE A 3 1.10 -5.63 -11.82
CA ILE A 3 0.64 -6.91 -11.23
C ILE A 3 1.75 -7.55 -10.37
N ASP A 4 3.00 -7.50 -10.82
CA ASP A 4 4.13 -8.06 -10.08
C ASP A 4 4.35 -7.33 -8.75
N LYS A 5 4.25 -5.99 -8.73
CA LYS A 5 4.36 -5.19 -7.51
C LYS A 5 3.22 -5.52 -6.56
N LEU A 6 1.97 -5.54 -7.05
CA LEU A 6 0.81 -5.88 -6.24
C LEU A 6 0.95 -7.28 -5.62
N ALA A 7 1.41 -8.28 -6.36
CA ALA A 7 1.62 -9.62 -5.83
C ALA A 7 2.65 -9.65 -4.69
N VAL A 8 3.79 -8.95 -4.85
CA VAL A 8 4.83 -8.87 -3.82
C VAL A 8 4.32 -8.15 -2.57
N TYR A 9 3.71 -6.98 -2.72
CA TYR A 9 3.26 -6.17 -1.58
C TYR A 9 2.03 -6.77 -0.89
N TYR A 10 1.15 -7.45 -1.61
CA TYR A 10 0.06 -8.22 -0.99
C TYR A 10 0.61 -9.36 -0.12
N GLY A 11 1.61 -10.10 -0.63
CA GLY A 11 2.31 -11.10 0.18
C GLY A 11 2.91 -10.50 1.45
N LEU A 12 3.57 -9.35 1.33
CA LEU A 12 4.13 -8.64 2.50
C LEU A 12 3.05 -8.19 3.48
N ALA A 13 1.92 -7.66 3.00
CA ALA A 13 0.81 -7.23 3.85
C ALA A 13 0.25 -8.41 4.65
N ILE A 14 0.07 -9.57 4.01
CA ILE A 14 -0.39 -10.80 4.66
C ILE A 14 0.61 -11.26 5.72
N CYS A 15 1.91 -11.28 5.39
CA CYS A 15 2.94 -11.75 6.33
C CYS A 15 3.17 -10.79 7.51
N ARG A 16 3.11 -9.47 7.30
CA ARG A 16 3.38 -8.47 8.34
C ARG A 16 2.21 -8.20 9.27
N HIS A 17 0.99 -8.49 8.83
CA HIS A 17 -0.25 -8.25 9.57
C HIS A 17 -1.05 -9.55 9.78
N ALA A 18 -0.36 -10.68 9.94
CA ALA A 18 -0.98 -11.99 10.11
C ALA A 18 -1.85 -12.11 11.38
N ASP A 19 -1.64 -11.22 12.34
CA ASP A 19 -2.37 -11.10 13.61
C ASP A 19 -3.60 -10.19 13.53
N SER A 20 -3.76 -9.40 12.46
CA SER A 20 -4.88 -8.48 12.30
C SER A 20 -5.36 -8.37 10.85
N ALA A 21 -6.55 -8.92 10.59
CA ALA A 21 -7.20 -8.84 9.28
C ALA A 21 -7.47 -7.39 8.86
N GLU A 22 -7.83 -6.51 9.79
CA GLU A 22 -8.07 -5.08 9.52
C GLU A 22 -6.80 -4.35 9.09
N ALA A 23 -5.68 -4.62 9.78
CA ALA A 23 -4.38 -4.04 9.41
C ALA A 23 -3.90 -4.57 8.06
N MET A 24 -4.12 -5.86 7.80
CA MET A 24 -3.81 -6.48 6.51
C MET A 24 -4.61 -5.84 5.37
N GLU A 25 -5.94 -5.71 5.53
CA GLU A 25 -6.81 -5.05 4.56
C GLU A 25 -6.36 -3.61 4.31
N SER A 26 -6.04 -2.87 5.37
CA SER A 26 -5.56 -1.49 5.25
C SER A 26 -4.27 -1.39 4.44
N ALA A 27 -3.29 -2.27 4.69
CA ALA A 27 -2.03 -2.32 3.94
C ALA A 27 -2.22 -2.72 2.47
N ILE A 28 -3.14 -3.65 2.20
CA ILE A 28 -3.53 -4.07 0.86
C ILE A 28 -4.12 -2.89 0.08
N TRP A 29 -5.07 -2.16 0.66
CA TRP A 29 -5.67 -0.99 0.01
C TRP A 29 -4.70 0.17 -0.16
N ALA A 30 -3.81 0.40 0.80
CA ALA A 30 -2.74 1.41 0.68
C ALA A 30 -1.86 1.12 -0.54
N THR A 31 -1.47 -0.14 -0.71
CA THR A 31 -0.67 -0.62 -1.85
C THR A 31 -1.42 -0.40 -3.17
N TYR A 32 -2.68 -0.85 -3.23
CA TYR A 32 -3.50 -0.72 -4.44
C TYR A 32 -3.68 0.75 -4.84
N ASN A 33 -4.11 1.61 -3.89
CA ASN A 33 -4.35 3.02 -4.14
C ASN A 33 -3.07 3.72 -4.65
N HIS A 34 -1.93 3.49 -3.99
CA HIS A 34 -0.66 4.07 -4.41
C HIS A 34 -0.28 3.67 -5.85
N TYR A 35 -0.40 2.39 -6.22
CA TYR A 35 -0.04 1.95 -7.57
C TYR A 35 -1.08 2.27 -8.63
N SER A 36 -2.33 2.57 -8.24
CA SER A 36 -3.36 3.11 -9.14
C SER A 36 -3.33 4.63 -9.28
N SER A 37 -2.52 5.32 -8.46
CA SER A 37 -2.37 6.77 -8.46
C SER A 37 -1.80 7.26 -9.79
N THR A 38 -2.32 8.39 -10.28
CA THR A 38 -1.74 9.13 -11.41
C THR A 38 -1.58 10.60 -11.02
N ASP A 39 -0.82 11.36 -11.81
CA ASP A 39 -0.62 12.79 -11.56
C ASP A 39 -1.95 13.57 -11.62
N GLU A 40 -2.90 13.15 -12.47
CA GLU A 40 -4.24 13.74 -12.58
C GLU A 40 -5.22 13.25 -11.49
N ALA A 41 -4.96 12.09 -10.91
CA ALA A 41 -5.80 11.45 -9.89
C ALA A 41 -4.92 10.86 -8.77
N PRO A 42 -4.42 11.70 -7.85
CA PRO A 42 -3.54 11.24 -6.78
C PRO A 42 -4.32 10.43 -5.73
N HIS A 43 -3.79 9.25 -5.38
CA HIS A 43 -4.40 8.29 -4.47
C HIS A 43 -3.45 7.93 -3.30
N HIS A 44 -2.83 8.93 -2.68
CA HIS A 44 -1.84 8.73 -1.61
C HIS A 44 -2.42 8.79 -0.19
N GLU A 45 -3.73 8.99 -0.05
CA GLU A 45 -4.40 9.19 1.24
C GLU A 45 -4.35 7.99 2.19
N LYS A 46 -4.12 6.78 1.66
CA LYS A 46 -3.98 5.55 2.45
C LYS A 46 -2.52 5.15 2.70
N CYS A 47 -1.55 5.92 2.18
CA CYS A 47 -0.15 5.61 2.42
C CYS A 47 0.18 5.78 3.91
N PRO A 48 1.07 4.94 4.48
CA PRO A 48 1.46 5.09 5.87
C PRO A 48 2.11 6.47 6.09
N PRO A 49 1.76 7.18 7.16
CA PRO A 49 2.32 8.50 7.44
C PRO A 49 3.71 8.41 8.09
N GLY A 50 4.49 9.49 7.96
CA GLY A 50 5.75 9.68 8.68
C GLY A 50 7.00 9.29 7.88
N SER A 51 8.17 9.51 8.49
CA SER A 51 9.48 9.35 7.83
C SER A 51 9.80 7.93 7.36
N ASP A 52 9.12 6.93 7.94
CA ASP A 52 9.29 5.53 7.59
C ASP A 52 8.30 5.10 6.49
N SER A 53 7.54 6.04 5.93
CA SER A 53 6.68 5.78 4.78
C SER A 53 7.52 5.35 3.58
N TRP A 54 7.04 4.34 2.89
CA TRP A 54 7.55 3.97 1.57
C TRP A 54 6.94 4.85 0.46
N CYS A 55 5.98 5.72 0.79
CA CYS A 55 5.40 6.66 -0.16
C CYS A 55 6.18 7.97 -0.13
N GLU A 56 6.75 8.35 -1.28
CA GLU A 56 7.53 9.60 -1.42
C GLU A 56 6.69 10.88 -1.25
N TRP A 57 5.35 10.75 -1.25
CA TRP A 57 4.39 11.86 -1.11
C TRP A 57 3.88 12.07 0.32
N GLN A 58 4.48 11.41 1.32
CA GLN A 58 4.16 11.54 2.75
C GLN A 58 5.29 12.24 3.49
#